data_AF-A0AA95LE21-F1
#
_entry.id   AF-A0AA95LE21-F1
#
_cell.length_a   1.000
_cell.length_b   1.000
_cell.length_c   1.000
_cell.angle_alpha   90.00
_cell.angle_beta   90.00
_cell.angle_gamma   90.00
#
_symmetry.space_group_name_H-M   'P 1'
#
loop_
_entity.id
_entity.type
_entity.pdbx_description
1 polymer ?
#
loop_
_entity_poly.entity_id
_entity_poly.type
_entity_poly.pdbx_seq_one_letter_code
_entity_poly.pdbx_strand_id
1 'polypeptide(L)'
;MNDISQETIRYPASRILDVAKALSGDVRVRILEALGDKPMSVSQLAETLGVAQPTISINVQTLEQVNLISSTQGANREKICAVTCRSIHLDLPSKLGDGLHQTEEIHMPIGMFSHCSIQPSCGMAGKDGGVIGSQDDPRVFYMPERVEASLLWFADSGYVEYYFANPLPPGVELDEIRISAEVCSEAPAFREDWASDITLTINDLHVGTWTCPSDFGNRKGKLTPERWKSGTEYGMLTEWSISEQGSKINGITSSPTTISSLELAFNEPIRVRFEIREDALNRRGLNLFGSGFGDYSQDIILSFVRRSLSST
;
A
#
# COMPACT_ATOMS: atom_id res chain seq x y z
N MET A 1 35.79 -11.30 23.25
CA MET A 1 35.09 -12.44 22.64
C MET A 1 33.73 -11.92 22.22
N ASN A 2 33.62 -11.43 20.98
CA ASN A 2 32.34 -11.03 20.43
C ASN A 2 31.75 -12.25 19.73
N ASP A 3 30.55 -12.63 20.16
CA ASP A 3 29.72 -13.65 19.54
C ASP A 3 29.60 -13.38 18.04
N ILE A 4 30.14 -14.30 17.24
CA ILE A 4 29.87 -14.38 15.81
C ILE A 4 28.52 -15.10 15.70
N SER A 5 27.44 -14.37 15.96
CA SER A 5 26.09 -14.87 15.80
C SER A 5 25.76 -14.98 14.30
N GLN A 6 26.01 -16.18 13.77
CA GLN A 6 25.72 -16.69 12.40
C GLN A 6 26.81 -16.49 11.34
N GLU A 7 27.64 -17.51 11.12
CA GLU A 7 28.56 -17.58 9.97
C GLU A 7 27.81 -17.57 8.62
N THR A 8 26.60 -18.14 8.57
CA THR A 8 25.79 -18.23 7.34
C THR A 8 24.36 -17.74 7.58
N ILE A 9 23.88 -16.81 6.76
CA ILE A 9 22.45 -16.45 6.70
C ILE A 9 21.80 -17.19 5.53
N ARG A 10 20.67 -17.85 5.80
CA ARG A 10 19.85 -18.50 4.79
C ARG A 10 18.68 -17.61 4.41
N TYR A 11 18.56 -17.30 3.12
CA TYR A 11 17.46 -16.52 2.56
C TYR A 11 16.52 -17.44 1.78
N PRO A 12 15.19 -17.35 2.01
CA PRO A 12 14.22 -18.08 1.22
C PRO A 12 14.17 -17.55 -0.22
N ALA A 13 13.58 -18.34 -1.11
CA ALA A 13 13.40 -17.99 -2.52
C ALA A 13 12.75 -16.61 -2.73
N SER A 14 11.80 -16.24 -1.87
CA SER A 14 11.10 -14.96 -1.88
C SER A 14 11.98 -13.73 -1.64
N ARG A 15 13.18 -13.90 -1.09
CA ARG A 15 14.13 -12.82 -0.82
C ARG A 15 15.33 -12.83 -1.77
N ILE A 16 15.39 -13.77 -2.74
CA ILE A 16 16.53 -13.88 -3.67
C ILE A 16 16.76 -12.58 -4.41
N LEU A 17 15.70 -11.96 -4.93
CA LEU A 17 15.83 -10.77 -5.75
C LEU A 17 16.37 -9.58 -4.94
N ASP A 18 15.92 -9.43 -3.69
CA ASP A 18 16.40 -8.37 -2.79
C ASP A 18 17.89 -8.51 -2.53
N VAL A 19 18.32 -9.72 -2.17
CA VAL A 19 19.73 -10.01 -1.85
C VAL A 19 20.60 -9.87 -3.10
N ALA A 20 20.16 -10.39 -4.25
CA ALA A 20 20.89 -10.28 -5.50
C ALA A 20 21.05 -8.82 -5.94
N LYS A 21 19.98 -8.00 -5.86
CA LYS A 21 20.06 -6.56 -6.16
C LYS A 21 21.01 -5.85 -5.18
N ALA A 22 20.91 -6.16 -3.89
CA ALA A 22 21.80 -5.60 -2.86
C ALA A 22 23.27 -5.97 -3.09
N LEU A 23 23.58 -7.13 -3.68
CA LEU A 23 24.96 -7.52 -3.99
C LEU A 23 25.45 -7.09 -5.38
N SER A 24 24.55 -6.78 -6.32
CA SER A 24 24.88 -6.41 -7.71
C SER A 24 25.58 -5.05 -7.92
N GLY A 25 26.27 -4.51 -6.91
CA GLY A 25 26.96 -3.22 -7.01
C GLY A 25 28.36 -3.25 -6.42
N ASP A 26 29.35 -2.79 -7.20
CA ASP A 26 30.78 -2.85 -6.82
C ASP A 26 31.08 -2.13 -5.49
N VAL A 27 30.46 -0.97 -5.26
CA VAL A 27 30.64 -0.21 -4.01
C VAL A 27 30.12 -1.01 -2.81
N ARG A 28 29.03 -1.77 -2.97
CA ARG A 28 28.45 -2.58 -1.88
C ARG A 28 29.34 -3.77 -1.54
N VAL A 29 29.90 -4.43 -2.54
CA VAL A 29 30.89 -5.49 -2.33
C VAL A 29 32.13 -4.95 -1.62
N ARG A 30 32.65 -3.80 -2.06
CA ARG A 30 33.80 -3.13 -1.40
C ARG A 30 33.51 -2.68 0.03
N ILE A 31 32.28 -2.26 0.34
CA ILE A 31 31.86 -1.99 1.73
C ILE A 31 31.92 -3.26 2.57
N LEU A 32 31.41 -4.39 2.06
CA LEU A 32 31.48 -5.68 2.77
C LEU A 32 32.93 -6.14 2.99
N GLU A 33 33.82 -5.92 2.02
CA GLU A 33 35.26 -6.18 2.15
C GLU A 33 35.89 -5.34 3.25
N ALA A 34 35.64 -4.02 3.26
CA ALA A 34 36.18 -3.11 4.27
C ALA A 34 35.70 -3.45 5.69
N LEU A 35 34.42 -3.79 5.83
CA LEU A 35 33.83 -4.20 7.11
C LEU A 35 34.21 -5.64 7.52
N GLY A 36 34.80 -6.42 6.62
CA GLY A 36 35.25 -7.79 6.86
C GLY A 36 36.41 -7.88 7.86
N ASP A 37 37.21 -6.82 7.98
CA ASP A 37 38.30 -6.72 8.96
C ASP A 37 37.78 -6.24 10.33
N LYS A 38 37.04 -5.12 10.33
CA LYS A 38 36.54 -4.47 11.56
C LYS A 38 35.27 -3.64 11.30
N PRO A 39 34.46 -3.39 12.35
CA PRO A 39 33.39 -2.40 12.27
C PRO A 39 33.93 -1.00 11.96
N MET A 40 33.22 -0.25 11.12
CA MET A 40 33.62 1.10 10.70
C MET A 40 32.43 2.05 10.67
N SER A 41 32.68 3.33 10.94
CA SER A 41 31.67 4.36 10.72
C SER A 41 31.49 4.67 9.22
N VAL A 42 30.35 5.26 8.86
CA VAL A 42 30.09 5.72 7.48
C VAL A 42 31.20 6.66 6.96
N SER A 43 31.71 7.54 7.82
CA SER A 43 32.81 8.45 7.46
C SER A 43 34.12 7.70 7.20
N GLN A 44 34.43 6.70 8.04
CA GLN A 44 35.61 5.86 7.84
C GLN A 44 35.52 5.03 6.56
N LEU A 45 34.33 4.50 6.23
CA LEU A 45 34.09 3.80 4.97
C LEU A 45 34.28 4.72 3.75
N ALA A 46 33.80 5.96 3.83
CA ALA A 46 33.97 6.96 2.78
C ALA A 46 35.45 7.25 2.52
N GLU A 47 36.23 7.47 3.58
CA GLU A 47 37.67 7.69 3.50
C GLU A 47 38.41 6.47 2.95
N THR A 48 38.13 5.28 3.49
CA THR A 48 38.80 4.02 3.12
C THR A 48 38.55 3.62 1.67
N LEU A 49 37.33 3.84 1.18
CA LEU A 49 36.95 3.46 -0.18
C LEU A 49 37.16 4.57 -1.21
N GLY A 50 37.42 5.81 -0.78
CA GLY A 50 37.55 6.98 -1.64
C GLY A 50 36.24 7.39 -2.31
N VAL A 51 35.10 7.18 -1.62
CA VAL A 51 33.75 7.41 -2.15
C VAL A 51 33.03 8.45 -1.30
N ALA A 52 32.25 9.32 -1.93
CA ALA A 52 31.49 10.36 -1.23
C ALA A 52 30.56 9.76 -0.16
N GLN A 53 30.52 10.40 1.02
CA GLN A 53 29.76 9.92 2.17
C GLN A 53 28.27 9.66 1.88
N PRO A 54 27.52 10.52 1.13
CA PRO A 54 26.12 10.24 0.78
C PRO A 54 25.95 8.94 -0.01
N THR A 55 26.90 8.64 -0.90
CA THR A 55 26.92 7.40 -1.68
C THR A 55 27.19 6.18 -0.80
N ILE A 56 28.06 6.28 0.21
CA ILE A 56 28.24 5.20 1.19
C ILE A 56 26.96 5.01 2.00
N SER A 57 26.34 6.08 2.50
CA SER A 57 25.12 6.01 3.32
C SER A 57 23.99 5.25 2.62
N ILE A 58 23.71 5.55 1.35
CA ILE A 58 22.63 4.89 0.60
C ILE A 58 22.95 3.40 0.36
N ASN A 59 24.22 3.07 0.08
CA ASN A 59 24.64 1.69 -0.15
C ASN A 59 24.66 0.85 1.14
N VAL A 60 25.05 1.45 2.27
CA VAL A 60 24.93 0.83 3.60
C VAL A 60 23.45 0.53 3.90
N GLN A 61 22.55 1.49 3.66
CA GLN A 61 21.12 1.28 3.87
C GLN A 61 20.56 0.13 3.02
N THR A 62 20.97 0.00 1.76
CA THR A 62 20.58 -1.14 0.91
C THR A 62 21.06 -2.48 1.47
N LEU A 63 22.30 -2.56 1.97
CA LEU A 63 22.84 -3.79 2.56
C LEU A 63 22.20 -4.13 3.91
N GLU A 64 21.78 -3.12 4.68
CA GLU A 64 21.02 -3.29 5.92
C GLU A 64 19.61 -3.85 5.67
N GLN A 65 18.92 -3.41 4.61
CA GLN A 65 17.58 -3.90 4.25
C GLN A 65 17.53 -5.42 4.00
N VAL A 66 18.67 -5.99 3.61
CA VAL A 66 18.83 -7.43 3.42
C VAL A 66 19.61 -8.11 4.54
N ASN A 67 19.86 -7.43 5.68
CA ASN A 67 20.56 -7.98 6.84
C ASN A 67 21.99 -8.49 6.56
N LEU A 68 22.68 -7.95 5.55
CA LEU A 68 24.10 -8.25 5.34
C LEU A 68 25.00 -7.37 6.20
N ILE A 69 24.51 -6.20 6.59
CA ILE A 69 25.14 -5.27 7.52
C ILE A 69 24.14 -4.95 8.63
N SER A 70 24.66 -4.78 9.84
CA SER A 70 23.96 -4.16 10.95
C SER A 70 24.66 -2.87 11.34
N SER A 71 23.90 -1.93 11.90
CA SER A 71 24.47 -0.69 12.45
C SER A 71 24.03 -0.44 13.88
N THR A 72 24.97 0.07 14.67
CA THR A 72 24.75 0.53 16.04
C THR A 72 25.18 1.98 16.18
N GLN A 73 24.65 2.65 17.21
CA GLN A 73 25.05 4.01 17.53
C GLN A 73 26.33 3.99 18.36
N GLY A 74 27.39 4.62 17.84
CA GLY A 74 28.66 4.81 18.52
C GLY A 74 28.61 5.90 19.59
N ALA A 75 29.70 6.05 20.34
CA ALA A 75 29.81 6.99 21.44
C ALA A 75 29.58 8.45 21.02
N ASN A 76 29.98 8.85 19.81
CA ASN A 76 29.74 10.21 19.31
C ASN A 76 28.48 10.31 18.45
N ARG A 77 27.50 9.42 18.68
CA ARG A 77 26.28 9.29 17.87
C ARG A 77 26.55 8.95 16.40
N GLU A 78 27.76 8.48 16.06
CA GLU A 78 28.05 8.01 14.71
C GLU A 78 27.39 6.65 14.45
N LYS A 79 27.06 6.37 13.19
CA LYS A 79 26.54 5.07 12.77
C LYS A 79 27.71 4.14 12.50
N ILE A 80 27.92 3.15 13.39
CA ILE A 80 28.97 2.12 13.26
C ILE A 80 28.36 0.90 12.58
N CYS A 81 28.90 0.54 11.43
CA CYS A 81 28.42 -0.55 10.59
C CYS A 81 29.30 -1.79 10.81
N ALA A 82 28.70 -2.99 10.81
CA ALA A 82 29.40 -4.27 10.89
C ALA A 82 28.72 -5.32 10.00
N VAL A 83 29.50 -6.24 9.44
CA VAL A 83 28.95 -7.37 8.66
C VAL A 83 28.22 -8.33 9.59
N THR A 84 27.04 -8.81 9.18
CA THR A 84 26.22 -9.75 9.98
C THR A 84 26.54 -11.22 9.69
N CYS A 85 27.04 -11.56 8.50
CA CYS A 85 27.39 -12.94 8.12
C CYS A 85 28.59 -13.01 7.16
N ARG A 86 29.26 -14.17 7.10
CA ARG A 86 30.39 -14.40 6.16
C ARG A 86 30.00 -15.18 4.92
N SER A 87 28.91 -15.93 5.01
CA SER A 87 28.35 -16.72 3.92
C SER A 87 26.86 -16.47 3.82
N ILE A 88 26.33 -16.62 2.61
CA ILE A 88 24.89 -16.59 2.36
C ILE A 88 24.48 -17.88 1.65
N HIS A 89 23.31 -18.38 2.00
CA HIS A 89 22.67 -19.50 1.33
C HIS A 89 21.35 -19.00 0.72
N LEU A 90 21.21 -19.11 -0.60
CA LEU A 90 20.00 -18.71 -1.32
C LEU A 90 19.20 -19.97 -1.68
N ASP A 91 18.01 -20.12 -1.10
CA ASP A 91 17.11 -21.22 -1.46
C ASP A 91 16.47 -20.93 -2.81
N LEU A 92 16.76 -21.74 -3.83
CA LEU A 92 16.13 -21.59 -5.14
C LEU A 92 14.65 -22.01 -5.07
N PRO A 93 13.76 -21.31 -5.81
CA PRO A 93 12.35 -21.71 -5.88
C PRO A 93 12.24 -23.11 -6.49
N SER A 94 11.41 -23.95 -5.87
CA SER A 94 11.18 -25.34 -6.26
C SER A 94 9.78 -25.56 -6.85
N LYS A 95 8.85 -24.69 -6.52
CA LYS A 95 7.45 -24.67 -6.96
C LYS A 95 7.06 -23.28 -7.45
N LEU A 96 5.98 -23.22 -8.24
CA LEU A 96 5.38 -21.96 -8.63
C LEU A 96 4.93 -21.18 -7.39
N GLY A 97 5.28 -19.90 -7.34
CA GLY A 97 4.97 -19.02 -6.21
C GLY A 97 6.05 -18.99 -5.10
N ASP A 98 7.00 -19.92 -5.05
CA ASP A 98 8.06 -19.91 -4.00
C ASP A 98 8.86 -18.59 -3.97
N GLY A 99 9.05 -17.98 -5.15
CA GLY A 99 9.74 -16.70 -5.31
C GLY A 99 8.92 -15.46 -4.97
N LEU A 100 7.62 -15.59 -4.69
CA LEU A 100 6.78 -14.47 -4.28
C LEU A 100 6.97 -14.16 -2.79
N HIS A 101 6.71 -12.94 -2.36
CA HIS A 101 6.59 -12.61 -0.95
C HIS A 101 5.34 -13.27 -0.35
N GLN A 102 5.22 -13.28 0.98
CA GLN A 102 4.02 -13.82 1.63
C GLN A 102 2.78 -12.99 1.28
N THR A 103 2.97 -11.67 1.16
CA THR A 103 1.96 -10.73 0.74
C THR A 103 2.46 -10.02 -0.51
N GLU A 104 1.67 -10.05 -1.57
CA GLU A 104 1.87 -9.23 -2.77
C GLU A 104 0.85 -8.09 -2.78
N GLU A 105 1.24 -6.89 -3.19
CA GLU A 105 0.36 -5.72 -3.14
C GLU A 105 0.31 -4.99 -4.48
N ILE A 106 -0.88 -4.50 -4.82
CA ILE A 106 -1.11 -3.60 -5.96
C ILE A 106 -1.69 -2.30 -5.42
N HIS A 107 -1.03 -1.19 -5.76
CA HIS A 107 -1.47 0.16 -5.43
C HIS A 107 -2.20 0.74 -6.65
N MET A 108 -3.46 1.14 -6.46
CA MET A 108 -4.32 1.67 -7.52
C MET A 108 -4.67 3.13 -7.23
N PRO A 109 -4.10 4.09 -8.00
CA PRO A 109 -4.45 5.49 -7.89
C PRO A 109 -5.96 5.70 -8.01
N ILE A 110 -6.52 6.56 -7.16
CA ILE A 110 -7.97 6.75 -7.07
C ILE A 110 -8.60 7.26 -8.38
N GLY A 111 -7.82 7.98 -9.20
CA GLY A 111 -8.24 8.46 -10.51
C GLY A 111 -8.33 7.39 -11.61
N MET A 112 -7.78 6.19 -11.38
CA MET A 112 -7.70 5.09 -12.37
C MET A 112 -8.92 4.15 -12.34
N PHE A 113 -10.09 4.62 -11.93
CA PHE A 113 -11.32 3.82 -12.03
C PHE A 113 -11.63 3.45 -13.49
N SER A 114 -12.17 2.26 -13.71
CA SER A 114 -12.59 1.75 -15.02
C SER A 114 -14.04 2.09 -15.33
N HIS A 115 -14.92 2.05 -14.32
CA HIS A 115 -16.32 2.45 -14.44
C HIS A 115 -16.73 3.34 -13.27
N CYS A 116 -17.70 4.21 -13.51
CA CYS A 116 -18.29 5.03 -12.46
C CYS A 116 -19.74 5.39 -12.77
N SER A 117 -20.53 5.63 -11.73
CA SER A 117 -21.81 6.31 -11.81
C SER A 117 -21.81 7.41 -10.75
N ILE A 118 -21.86 8.66 -11.17
CA ILE A 118 -21.60 9.82 -10.32
C ILE A 118 -22.79 10.75 -10.32
N GLN A 119 -23.26 11.13 -9.13
CA GLN A 119 -24.29 12.15 -8.91
C GLN A 119 -23.66 13.42 -8.33
N PRO A 120 -24.09 14.62 -8.76
CA PRO A 120 -23.75 15.87 -8.09
C PRO A 120 -24.31 15.92 -6.65
N SER A 121 -23.69 16.64 -5.70
CA SER A 121 -22.40 17.34 -5.82
C SER A 121 -21.23 16.38 -6.01
N CYS A 122 -20.26 16.72 -6.86
CA CYS A 122 -19.16 15.82 -7.21
C CYS A 122 -17.93 16.55 -7.73
N GLY A 123 -16.77 15.90 -7.64
CA GLY A 123 -15.55 16.42 -8.24
C GLY A 123 -14.30 15.64 -7.87
N MET A 124 -13.16 16.18 -8.28
CA MET A 124 -11.83 15.66 -7.98
C MET A 124 -10.87 16.81 -7.71
N ALA A 125 -9.87 16.56 -6.88
CA ALA A 125 -8.77 17.48 -6.63
C ALA A 125 -7.43 16.76 -6.78
N GLY A 126 -6.45 17.47 -7.32
CA GLY A 126 -5.07 16.99 -7.41
C GLY A 126 -4.31 17.14 -6.09
N LYS A 127 -3.11 16.56 -6.03
CA LYS A 127 -2.18 16.66 -4.88
C LYS A 127 -1.82 18.09 -4.46
N ASP A 128 -2.00 19.08 -5.32
CA ASP A 128 -1.74 20.49 -5.03
C ASP A 128 -2.98 21.22 -4.44
N GLY A 129 -4.11 20.52 -4.34
CA GLY A 129 -5.39 21.07 -3.89
C GLY A 129 -6.16 21.80 -4.98
N GLY A 130 -5.69 21.77 -6.22
CA GLY A 130 -6.42 22.29 -7.38
C GLY A 130 -7.56 21.37 -7.75
N VAL A 131 -8.76 21.93 -7.92
CA VAL A 131 -9.91 21.21 -8.48
C VAL A 131 -9.60 20.83 -9.94
N ILE A 132 -9.90 19.59 -10.29
CA ILE A 132 -9.78 19.07 -11.66
C ILE A 132 -11.11 19.29 -12.38
N GLY A 133 -11.08 20.04 -13.48
CA GLY A 133 -12.28 20.36 -14.26
C GLY A 133 -13.25 21.30 -13.54
N SER A 134 -14.54 21.13 -13.80
CA SER A 134 -15.63 21.91 -13.18
C SER A 134 -16.28 21.14 -12.02
N GLN A 135 -16.52 21.82 -10.90
CA GLN A 135 -17.26 21.24 -9.78
C GLN A 135 -18.69 20.91 -10.19
N ASP A 136 -19.24 19.85 -9.59
CA ASP A 136 -20.63 19.38 -9.74
C ASP A 136 -21.01 18.99 -11.17
N ASP A 137 -20.02 18.72 -12.03
CA ASP A 137 -20.21 18.23 -13.38
C ASP A 137 -19.68 16.78 -13.50
N PRO A 138 -20.56 15.77 -13.57
CA PRO A 138 -20.13 14.37 -13.70
C PRO A 138 -19.23 14.10 -14.92
N ARG A 139 -19.22 14.98 -15.93
CA ARG A 139 -18.35 14.82 -17.11
C ARG A 139 -16.86 14.88 -16.76
N VAL A 140 -16.48 15.50 -15.63
CA VAL A 140 -15.06 15.58 -15.21
C VAL A 140 -14.46 14.21 -14.91
N PHE A 141 -15.27 13.22 -14.54
CA PHE A 141 -14.83 11.85 -14.28
C PHE A 141 -14.38 11.10 -15.54
N TYR A 142 -14.65 11.65 -16.73
CA TYR A 142 -14.19 11.12 -18.01
C TYR A 142 -13.02 11.90 -18.61
N MET A 143 -12.55 12.96 -17.93
CA MET A 143 -11.42 13.76 -18.39
C MET A 143 -10.08 13.03 -18.16
N PRO A 144 -9.10 13.12 -19.10
CA PRO A 144 -7.79 12.52 -18.91
C PRO A 144 -7.08 12.96 -17.63
N GLU A 145 -7.28 14.21 -17.21
CA GLU A 145 -6.69 14.84 -16.02
C GLU A 145 -7.06 14.12 -14.72
N ARG A 146 -8.09 13.26 -14.72
CA ARG A 146 -8.46 12.43 -13.57
C ARG A 146 -7.30 11.59 -13.03
N VAL A 147 -6.31 11.27 -13.85
CA VAL A 147 -5.10 10.52 -13.43
C VAL A 147 -4.30 11.23 -12.33
N GLU A 148 -4.46 12.55 -12.19
CA GLU A 148 -3.80 13.34 -11.15
C GLU A 148 -4.61 13.44 -9.86
N ALA A 149 -5.81 12.83 -9.80
CA ALA A 149 -6.69 12.91 -8.64
C ALA A 149 -6.02 12.31 -7.39
N SER A 150 -6.02 13.09 -6.31
CA SER A 150 -5.62 12.66 -4.95
C SER A 150 -6.79 12.77 -3.96
N LEU A 151 -7.87 13.44 -4.34
CA LEU A 151 -9.18 13.37 -3.71
C LEU A 151 -10.25 13.24 -4.80
N LEU A 152 -11.24 12.36 -4.62
CA LEU A 152 -12.47 12.36 -5.41
C LEU A 152 -13.69 12.27 -4.50
N TRP A 153 -14.79 12.87 -4.93
CA TRP A 153 -16.03 12.86 -4.17
C TRP A 153 -17.27 12.84 -5.05
N PHE A 154 -18.35 12.27 -4.51
CA PHE A 154 -19.69 12.37 -5.05
C PHE A 154 -20.73 12.26 -3.94
N ALA A 155 -21.88 12.90 -4.12
CA ALA A 155 -22.97 12.91 -3.17
C ALA A 155 -24.02 11.82 -3.47
N ASP A 156 -24.93 11.62 -2.52
CA ASP A 156 -26.06 10.69 -2.61
C ASP A 156 -25.62 9.26 -2.97
N SER A 157 -26.15 8.67 -4.06
CA SER A 157 -25.81 7.35 -4.57
C SER A 157 -24.86 7.42 -5.76
N GLY A 158 -24.06 6.37 -5.91
CA GLY A 158 -23.07 6.30 -6.98
C GLY A 158 -21.99 5.28 -6.68
N TYR A 159 -21.06 5.12 -7.62
CA TYR A 159 -19.93 4.23 -7.44
C TYR A 159 -18.72 4.61 -8.28
N VAL A 160 -17.56 4.12 -7.83
CA VAL A 160 -16.33 4.01 -8.62
C VAL A 160 -15.85 2.56 -8.56
N GLU A 161 -15.49 2.00 -9.72
CA GLU A 161 -15.07 0.62 -9.89
C GLU A 161 -13.68 0.54 -10.53
N TYR A 162 -12.81 -0.28 -9.94
CA TYR A 162 -11.40 -0.42 -10.29
C TYR A 162 -11.10 -1.85 -10.72
N TYR A 163 -10.27 -2.01 -11.76
CA TYR A 163 -9.86 -3.30 -12.27
C TYR A 163 -8.41 -3.57 -11.89
N PHE A 164 -8.22 -4.54 -11.00
CA PHE A 164 -6.91 -4.99 -10.59
C PHE A 164 -6.50 -6.23 -11.39
N ALA A 165 -5.21 -6.32 -11.73
CA ALA A 165 -4.65 -7.56 -12.21
C ALA A 165 -4.52 -8.57 -11.07
N ASN A 166 -4.62 -9.86 -11.39
CA ASN A 166 -4.21 -10.91 -10.47
C ASN A 166 -2.71 -11.21 -10.69
N PRO A 167 -1.80 -10.86 -9.76
CA PRO A 167 -0.37 -11.03 -9.97
C PRO A 167 0.09 -12.49 -9.76
N LEU A 168 -0.82 -13.37 -9.32
CA LEU A 168 -0.47 -14.71 -8.89
C LEU A 168 -0.47 -15.70 -10.06
N PRO A 169 0.56 -16.55 -10.18
CA PRO A 169 0.54 -17.67 -11.11
C PRO A 169 -0.63 -18.63 -10.83
N PRO A 170 -1.17 -19.31 -11.86
CA PRO A 170 -2.16 -20.36 -11.67
C PRO A 170 -1.69 -21.42 -10.67
N GLY A 171 -2.56 -21.79 -9.73
CA GLY A 171 -2.30 -22.81 -8.71
C GLY A 171 -1.66 -22.30 -7.41
N VAL A 172 -1.33 -21.00 -7.32
CA VAL A 172 -0.96 -20.39 -6.03
C VAL A 172 -2.23 -20.08 -5.23
N GLU A 173 -2.36 -20.72 -4.07
CA GLU A 173 -3.50 -20.52 -3.18
C GLU A 173 -3.32 -19.30 -2.26
N LEU A 174 -4.43 -18.61 -2.01
CA LEU A 174 -4.52 -17.49 -1.09
C LEU A 174 -5.25 -17.90 0.19
N ASP A 175 -4.76 -17.39 1.33
CA ASP A 175 -5.50 -17.45 2.59
C ASP A 175 -6.47 -16.28 2.71
N GLU A 176 -6.08 -15.11 2.19
CA GLU A 176 -6.83 -13.87 2.36
C GLU A 176 -6.53 -12.86 1.24
N ILE A 177 -7.55 -12.08 0.88
CA ILE A 177 -7.40 -10.82 0.16
C ILE A 177 -7.78 -9.67 1.08
N ARG A 178 -7.03 -8.57 0.99
CA ARG A 178 -7.33 -7.34 1.73
C ARG A 178 -7.41 -6.15 0.80
N ILE A 179 -8.35 -5.26 1.05
CA ILE A 179 -8.44 -3.95 0.42
C ILE A 179 -8.33 -2.90 1.52
N SER A 180 -7.45 -1.93 1.32
CA SER A 180 -7.27 -0.80 2.24
C SER A 180 -7.41 0.50 1.49
N ALA A 181 -8.25 1.40 2.00
CA ALA A 181 -8.44 2.74 1.45
C ALA A 181 -8.79 3.74 2.55
N GLU A 182 -8.38 4.99 2.40
CA GLU A 182 -8.89 6.09 3.21
C GLU A 182 -10.18 6.62 2.56
N VAL A 183 -11.27 6.59 3.33
CA VAL A 183 -12.61 6.96 2.87
C VAL A 183 -13.42 7.69 3.95
N CYS A 184 -14.37 8.53 3.54
CA CYS A 184 -15.42 9.04 4.43
C CYS A 184 -16.70 9.43 3.67
N SER A 185 -17.72 9.94 4.36
CA SER A 185 -18.92 10.48 3.72
C SER A 185 -18.66 11.83 3.04
N GLU A 186 -19.62 12.33 2.27
CA GLU A 186 -19.55 13.63 1.56
C GLU A 186 -20.72 14.55 1.94
N ALA A 187 -20.40 15.75 2.41
CA ALA A 187 -21.33 16.82 2.74
C ALA A 187 -20.89 18.14 2.08
N PRO A 188 -21.80 19.11 1.89
CA PRO A 188 -21.39 20.46 1.51
C PRO A 188 -20.38 21.04 2.52
N ALA A 189 -19.19 21.35 2.03
CA ALA A 189 -18.00 21.64 2.84
C ALA A 189 -17.56 20.45 3.70
N PHE A 190 -17.98 20.39 4.96
CA PHE A 190 -17.80 19.21 5.81
C PHE A 190 -18.85 19.20 6.92
N ARG A 191 -19.13 18.02 7.47
CA ARG A 191 -20.04 17.87 8.60
C ARG A 191 -19.73 16.61 9.41
N GLU A 192 -19.44 16.79 10.70
CA GLU A 192 -19.08 15.69 11.59
C GLU A 192 -20.23 14.69 11.81
N ASP A 193 -21.47 15.17 11.86
CA ASP A 193 -22.66 14.32 12.02
C ASP A 193 -23.30 14.00 10.65
N TRP A 194 -22.57 13.26 9.80
CA TRP A 194 -22.97 13.02 8.42
C TRP A 194 -22.76 11.58 7.94
N ALA A 195 -23.33 10.62 8.67
CA ALA A 195 -23.08 9.22 8.35
C ALA A 195 -23.41 8.82 6.90
N SER A 196 -22.61 7.93 6.32
CA SER A 196 -22.82 7.35 4.98
C SER A 196 -22.48 5.86 4.96
N ASP A 197 -23.33 5.05 4.32
CA ASP A 197 -23.17 3.60 4.20
C ASP A 197 -22.34 3.25 2.95
N ILE A 198 -21.04 3.09 3.13
CA ILE A 198 -20.07 2.80 2.07
C ILE A 198 -19.97 1.30 1.87
N THR A 199 -20.41 0.81 0.71
CA THR A 199 -20.40 -0.61 0.37
C THR A 199 -19.23 -0.96 -0.53
N LEU A 200 -18.54 -2.06 -0.21
CA LEU A 200 -17.53 -2.66 -1.06
C LEU A 200 -18.08 -3.93 -1.70
N THR A 201 -17.90 -4.06 -3.01
CA THR A 201 -18.09 -5.32 -3.73
C THR A 201 -16.83 -5.73 -4.48
N ILE A 202 -16.62 -7.04 -4.61
CA ILE A 202 -15.55 -7.63 -5.43
C ILE A 202 -16.18 -8.64 -6.38
N ASN A 203 -15.93 -8.51 -7.68
CA ASN A 203 -16.53 -9.36 -8.72
C ASN A 203 -18.07 -9.47 -8.57
N ASP A 204 -18.72 -8.32 -8.33
CA ASP A 204 -20.16 -8.17 -8.06
C ASP A 204 -20.68 -8.84 -6.78
N LEU A 205 -19.80 -9.43 -5.95
CA LEU A 205 -20.17 -10.01 -4.66
C LEU A 205 -20.02 -9.00 -3.54
N HIS A 206 -21.05 -8.91 -2.70
CA HIS A 206 -21.08 -8.03 -1.55
C HIS A 206 -20.04 -8.45 -0.50
N VAL A 207 -19.02 -7.62 -0.30
CA VAL A 207 -17.99 -7.85 0.73
C VAL A 207 -18.41 -7.23 2.06
N GLY A 208 -19.07 -6.08 2.04
CA GLY A 208 -19.56 -5.48 3.27
C GLY A 208 -19.92 -4.02 3.12
N THR A 209 -20.72 -3.52 4.05
CA THR A 209 -21.07 -2.09 4.17
C THR A 209 -20.50 -1.53 5.46
N TRP A 210 -19.67 -0.49 5.33
CA TRP A 210 -19.15 0.29 6.45
C TRP A 210 -19.92 1.59 6.57
N THR A 211 -20.58 1.82 7.71
CA THR A 211 -21.20 3.11 8.01
C THR A 211 -20.12 4.06 8.52
N CYS A 212 -19.63 4.93 7.63
CA CYS A 212 -18.81 6.06 8.01
C CYS A 212 -19.63 7.00 8.90
N PRO A 213 -19.09 7.54 10.00
CA PRO A 213 -19.87 8.43 10.87
C PRO A 213 -19.95 9.88 10.38
N SER A 214 -19.02 10.33 9.52
CA SER A 214 -18.67 11.75 9.39
C SER A 214 -18.03 12.09 8.05
N ASP A 215 -18.21 13.35 7.64
CA ASP A 215 -17.38 14.03 6.66
C ASP A 215 -16.37 14.92 7.41
N PHE A 216 -15.10 14.52 7.39
CA PHE A 216 -14.10 15.08 8.29
C PHE A 216 -13.36 16.29 7.67
N GLY A 217 -13.67 17.48 8.16
CA GLY A 217 -12.98 18.73 7.80
C GLY A 217 -12.64 19.64 8.98
N ASN A 218 -12.81 19.18 10.23
CA ASN A 218 -12.61 19.99 11.44
C ASN A 218 -11.13 20.34 11.74
N ARG A 219 -10.18 19.67 11.07
CA ARG A 219 -8.75 19.95 11.10
C ARG A 219 -8.17 19.66 9.73
N LYS A 220 -6.96 20.18 9.48
CA LYS A 220 -6.18 19.80 8.31
C LYS A 220 -5.80 18.32 8.34
N GLY A 221 -5.95 17.67 7.19
CA GLY A 221 -5.35 16.36 6.92
C GLY A 221 -3.83 16.48 6.89
N LYS A 222 -3.12 15.41 7.24
CA LYS A 222 -1.65 15.41 7.29
C LYS A 222 -0.99 15.69 5.94
N LEU A 223 -1.64 15.26 4.86
CA LEU A 223 -1.16 15.38 3.48
C LEU A 223 -1.96 16.41 2.69
N THR A 224 -3.12 16.82 3.21
CA THR A 224 -4.01 17.76 2.53
C THR A 224 -3.33 19.12 2.34
N PRO A 225 -3.19 19.60 1.09
CA PRO A 225 -2.42 20.80 0.77
C PRO A 225 -3.08 22.07 1.30
N GLU A 226 -2.26 23.06 1.65
CA GLU A 226 -2.75 24.34 2.19
C GLU A 226 -3.69 25.09 1.26
N ARG A 227 -3.51 24.92 -0.07
CA ARG A 227 -4.39 25.52 -1.07
C ARG A 227 -5.81 25.00 -1.01
N TRP A 228 -6.01 23.76 -0.54
CA TRP A 228 -7.34 23.19 -0.35
C TRP A 228 -8.05 23.91 0.80
N LYS A 229 -9.19 24.52 0.51
CA LYS A 229 -10.03 25.23 1.50
C LYS A 229 -11.52 24.88 1.35
N SER A 230 -11.82 23.84 0.58
CA SER A 230 -13.14 23.64 -0.03
C SER A 230 -13.97 22.52 0.57
N GLY A 231 -13.50 21.82 1.62
CA GLY A 231 -14.34 20.83 2.28
C GLY A 231 -13.55 19.81 3.08
N THR A 232 -13.91 18.55 2.90
CA THR A 232 -13.29 17.39 3.53
C THR A 232 -11.76 17.45 3.49
N GLU A 233 -11.15 17.15 4.63
CA GLU A 233 -9.71 17.24 4.84
C GLU A 233 -9.05 15.87 5.02
N TYR A 234 -9.77 14.86 5.51
CA TYR A 234 -9.27 13.50 5.72
C TYR A 234 -10.41 12.49 5.82
N GLY A 235 -10.08 11.20 5.80
CA GLY A 235 -11.01 10.10 5.99
C GLY A 235 -10.56 9.15 7.09
N MET A 236 -11.21 7.98 7.15
CA MET A 236 -10.75 6.88 7.99
C MET A 236 -10.14 5.80 7.11
N LEU A 237 -8.97 5.32 7.51
CA LEU A 237 -8.40 4.13 6.93
C LEU A 237 -9.30 2.94 7.24
N THR A 238 -9.86 2.35 6.20
CA THR A 238 -10.79 1.23 6.28
C THR A 238 -10.21 0.04 5.54
N GLU A 239 -10.16 -1.10 6.21
CA GLU A 239 -9.71 -2.37 5.64
C GLU A 239 -10.89 -3.33 5.48
N TRP A 240 -11.03 -3.91 4.29
CA TRP A 240 -11.91 -5.04 4.03
C TRP A 240 -11.05 -6.27 3.80
N SER A 241 -11.29 -7.34 4.56
CA SER A 241 -10.57 -8.60 4.39
C SER A 241 -11.53 -9.73 4.02
N ILE A 242 -11.09 -10.66 3.16
CA ILE A 242 -11.88 -11.77 2.64
C ILE A 242 -11.04 -13.03 2.75
N SER A 243 -11.50 -13.98 3.56
CA SER A 243 -10.85 -15.29 3.75
C SER A 243 -11.82 -16.43 3.47
N GLU A 244 -11.43 -17.67 3.80
CA GLU A 244 -12.34 -18.82 3.75
C GLU A 244 -13.49 -18.73 4.77
N GLN A 245 -13.39 -17.89 5.79
CA GLN A 245 -14.40 -17.76 6.86
C GLN A 245 -15.45 -16.68 6.57
N GLY A 246 -15.34 -15.99 5.44
CA GLY A 246 -16.17 -14.85 5.08
C GLY A 246 -15.36 -13.56 5.03
N SER A 247 -16.06 -12.43 4.99
CA SER A 247 -15.44 -11.11 4.95
C SER A 247 -15.53 -10.37 6.28
N LYS A 248 -14.61 -9.43 6.46
CA LYS A 248 -14.52 -8.54 7.62
C LYS A 248 -14.27 -7.11 7.17
N ILE A 249 -14.74 -6.16 7.97
CA ILE A 249 -14.40 -4.73 7.87
C ILE A 249 -13.69 -4.35 9.18
N ASN A 250 -12.46 -3.86 9.09
CA ASN A 250 -11.64 -3.50 10.25
C ASN A 250 -11.59 -4.62 11.31
N GLY A 251 -11.49 -5.87 10.84
CA GLY A 251 -11.44 -7.07 11.69
C GLY A 251 -12.79 -7.59 12.20
N ILE A 252 -13.90 -6.88 11.94
CA ILE A 252 -15.25 -7.26 12.37
C ILE A 252 -15.98 -7.98 11.22
N THR A 253 -16.55 -9.15 11.47
CA THR A 253 -17.31 -9.93 10.47
C THR A 253 -18.42 -9.09 9.82
N SER A 254 -18.54 -9.18 8.48
CA SER A 254 -19.48 -8.37 7.70
C SER A 254 -20.39 -9.19 6.79
N SER A 255 -19.84 -10.00 5.87
CA SER A 255 -20.60 -10.77 4.88
C SER A 255 -20.09 -12.22 4.80
N PRO A 256 -20.91 -13.19 4.39
CA PRO A 256 -20.47 -14.57 4.16
C PRO A 256 -19.60 -14.75 2.89
N THR A 257 -19.34 -13.68 2.11
CA THR A 257 -18.49 -13.74 0.92
C THR A 257 -17.10 -14.24 1.27
N THR A 258 -16.67 -15.31 0.62
CA THR A 258 -15.40 -16.00 0.85
C THR A 258 -14.45 -15.81 -0.31
N ILE A 259 -13.15 -16.02 -0.08
CA ILE A 259 -12.14 -15.90 -1.14
C ILE A 259 -12.39 -16.84 -2.32
N SER A 260 -12.92 -18.04 -2.06
CA SER A 260 -13.29 -19.00 -3.11
C SER A 260 -14.48 -18.54 -3.93
N SER A 261 -15.47 -17.88 -3.30
CA SER A 261 -16.63 -17.33 -4.02
C SER A 261 -16.29 -16.18 -4.96
N LEU A 262 -15.15 -15.51 -4.76
CA LEU A 262 -14.73 -14.40 -5.64
C LEU A 262 -14.33 -14.86 -7.05
N GLU A 263 -14.15 -16.17 -7.29
CA GLU A 263 -13.83 -16.75 -8.60
C GLU A 263 -12.65 -16.05 -9.30
N LEU A 264 -11.58 -15.78 -8.54
CA LEU A 264 -10.40 -15.07 -9.04
C LEU A 264 -9.71 -15.88 -10.14
N ALA A 265 -9.65 -15.34 -11.35
CA ALA A 265 -8.92 -15.92 -12.47
C ALA A 265 -7.63 -15.13 -12.74
N PHE A 266 -6.60 -15.81 -13.27
CA PHE A 266 -5.32 -15.15 -13.59
C PHE A 266 -5.42 -14.26 -14.85
N ASN A 267 -6.40 -14.52 -15.72
CA ASN A 267 -6.59 -13.88 -17.01
C ASN A 267 -7.80 -12.92 -17.04
N GLU A 268 -8.40 -12.64 -15.88
CA GLU A 268 -9.55 -11.74 -15.75
C GLU A 268 -9.26 -10.67 -14.69
N PRO A 269 -9.83 -9.45 -14.84
CA PRO A 269 -9.65 -8.41 -13.85
C PRO A 269 -10.43 -8.73 -12.56
N ILE A 270 -9.83 -8.39 -11.42
CA ILE A 270 -10.53 -8.35 -10.14
C ILE A 270 -11.24 -6.99 -10.06
N ARG A 271 -12.57 -7.02 -10.09
CA ARG A 271 -13.41 -5.82 -10.12
C ARG A 271 -13.73 -5.40 -8.70
N VAL A 272 -13.14 -4.31 -8.24
CA VAL A 272 -13.34 -3.76 -6.89
C VAL A 272 -14.15 -2.49 -7.00
N ARG A 273 -15.33 -2.45 -6.37
CA ARG A 273 -16.24 -1.30 -6.44
C ARG A 273 -16.53 -0.74 -5.05
N PHE A 274 -16.32 0.57 -4.90
CA PHE A 274 -16.81 1.36 -3.78
C PHE A 274 -18.11 2.03 -4.20
N GLU A 275 -19.20 1.77 -3.49
CA GLU A 275 -20.53 2.25 -3.86
C GLU A 275 -21.30 2.80 -2.67
N ILE A 276 -22.09 3.84 -2.92
CA ILE A 276 -23.22 4.22 -2.08
C ILE A 276 -24.48 3.75 -2.80
N ARG A 277 -25.13 2.73 -2.23
CA ARG A 277 -26.29 2.09 -2.86
C ARG A 277 -27.52 3.00 -2.79
N GLU A 278 -28.41 2.88 -3.78
CA GLU A 278 -29.68 3.62 -3.80
C GLU A 278 -30.59 3.27 -2.61
N ASP A 279 -30.52 2.02 -2.12
CA ASP A 279 -31.29 1.48 -1.01
C ASP A 279 -30.61 1.65 0.36
N ALA A 280 -29.44 2.32 0.42
CA ALA A 280 -28.72 2.58 1.67
C ALA A 280 -29.56 3.42 2.65
N LEU A 281 -29.46 3.10 3.94
CA LEU A 281 -30.12 3.88 4.99
C LEU A 281 -29.49 5.27 5.09
N ASN A 282 -28.16 5.31 5.09
CA ASN A 282 -27.36 6.53 5.09
C ASN A 282 -26.78 6.76 3.69
N ARG A 283 -27.60 7.27 2.77
CA ARG A 283 -27.18 7.58 1.40
C ARG A 283 -26.60 8.99 1.30
N ARG A 284 -25.34 9.16 1.72
CA ARG A 284 -24.72 10.48 1.90
C ARG A 284 -23.33 10.59 1.26
N GLY A 285 -23.17 9.97 0.10
CA GLY A 285 -21.97 10.14 -0.73
C GLY A 285 -20.70 9.51 -0.15
N LEU A 286 -19.62 9.73 -0.88
CA LEU A 286 -18.30 9.17 -0.64
C LEU A 286 -17.23 10.22 -0.96
N ASN A 287 -16.25 10.32 -0.07
CA ASN A 287 -14.91 10.83 -0.35
C ASN A 287 -13.93 9.66 -0.36
N LEU A 288 -13.06 9.62 -1.36
CA LEU A 288 -11.99 8.62 -1.49
C LEU A 288 -10.65 9.35 -1.71
N PHE A 289 -9.66 9.01 -0.89
CA PHE A 289 -8.37 9.70 -0.82
C PHE A 289 -7.26 8.84 -1.44
N GLY A 290 -6.41 9.48 -2.22
CA GLY A 290 -5.18 8.89 -2.77
C GLY A 290 -3.95 9.34 -2.00
N SER A 291 -2.78 8.86 -2.40
CA SER A 291 -1.55 8.96 -1.59
C SER A 291 -1.05 10.38 -1.32
N GLY A 292 -1.60 11.40 -2.00
CA GLY A 292 -1.24 12.81 -1.89
C GLY A 292 -2.23 13.67 -1.10
N PHE A 293 -3.22 13.08 -0.43
CA PHE A 293 -4.29 13.81 0.26
C PHE A 293 -4.72 13.06 1.52
N GLY A 294 -5.43 13.72 2.43
CA GLY A 294 -5.94 13.08 3.64
C GLY A 294 -4.87 12.86 4.70
N ASP A 295 -4.99 11.75 5.42
CA ASP A 295 -4.13 11.39 6.55
C ASP A 295 -3.17 10.23 6.27
N TYR A 296 -3.39 9.48 5.20
CA TYR A 296 -2.65 8.26 4.88
C TYR A 296 -1.99 8.36 3.50
N SER A 297 -0.68 8.15 3.46
CA SER A 297 0.12 8.24 2.22
C SER A 297 -0.02 6.96 1.38
N GLN A 298 -1.26 6.57 1.04
CA GLN A 298 -1.57 5.42 0.21
C GLN A 298 -2.72 5.70 -0.75
N ASP A 299 -2.73 5.01 -1.88
CA ASP A 299 -3.92 4.90 -2.71
C ASP A 299 -4.81 3.74 -2.21
N ILE A 300 -5.62 3.15 -3.10
CA ILE A 300 -6.27 1.86 -2.81
C ILE A 300 -5.21 0.77 -2.88
N ILE A 301 -5.03 0.02 -1.80
CA ILE A 301 -4.11 -1.12 -1.75
C ILE A 301 -4.94 -2.40 -1.81
N LEU A 302 -4.67 -3.25 -2.79
CA LEU A 302 -5.15 -4.64 -2.85
C LEU A 302 -4.00 -5.58 -2.50
N SER A 303 -4.10 -6.26 -1.36
CA SER A 303 -3.09 -7.19 -0.86
C SER A 303 -3.56 -8.64 -1.02
N PHE A 304 -2.65 -9.48 -1.53
CA PHE A 304 -2.85 -10.91 -1.76
C PHE A 304 -2.00 -11.69 -0.75
N VAL A 305 -2.63 -12.25 0.28
CA VAL A 305 -1.95 -13.00 1.33
C VAL A 305 -1.95 -14.48 0.97
N ARG A 306 -0.76 -15.00 0.64
CA ARG A 306 -0.60 -16.40 0.24
C ARG A 306 -0.71 -17.33 1.42
N ARG A 307 -1.21 -18.54 1.13
CA ARG A 307 -1.23 -19.62 2.10
C ARG A 307 0.18 -19.97 2.53
N SER A 308 0.48 -19.79 3.81
CA SER A 308 1.76 -20.24 4.36
C SER A 308 1.74 -21.76 4.40
N LEU A 309 2.61 -22.41 3.63
CA LEU A 309 2.85 -23.83 3.79
C LEU A 309 3.47 -24.02 5.18
N SER A 310 2.68 -24.47 6.15
CA SER A 310 3.22 -24.94 7.41
C SER A 310 4.24 -26.03 7.08
N SER A 311 5.48 -25.80 7.48
CA SER A 311 6.55 -26.78 7.39
C SER A 311 6.18 -27.98 8.26
N THR A 312 5.58 -29.00 7.64
CA THR A 312 5.56 -30.37 8.18
C THR A 312 6.96 -30.96 8.17
#